data_AF-R9IGX7-F1
#
_entry.id   AF-R9IGX7-F1
#
_cell.length_a   1.000
_cell.length_b   1.000
_cell.length_c   1.000
_cell.angle_alpha   90.00
_cell.angle_beta   90.00
_cell.angle_gamma   90.00
#
_symmetry.space_group_name_H-M   'P 1'
#
loop_
_entity.id
_entity.type
_entity.pdbx_description
1 polymer ?
#
loop_
_entity_poly.entity_id
_entity_poly.type
_entity_poly.pdbx_seq_one_letter_code
_entity_poly.pdbx_strand_id
1 'polypeptide(L)'
;MNEKKYLKWYQKVAYGSGDMASNCGYALISSFVMLYLTNAVGLNSAVIGTLMMASKLLDGVSDIFFGGLMDKTKSKMGQARPWMLYGQLGVSACLFLVFSIPSMNQTMQYAYFFVFYTAFNAVFYTANSIAYAALAAKITKNGQERVQLGSIRFIFATFTTLVISYNAMGLVEKFGGGTKGWRTVALIFALIALVVNTFCVLMVKKVPDEDTKPELGTVGAGNGPEKVSFGRSLKLLLKNPYYIIILGLYLVNYIYSGITQGSAIYFMTYYMNDPALLGTFSLFQLVPVMIILALTPLLVKSLEVCGR
;
A
#
# COMPACT_ATOMS: atom_id res chain seq x y z
N MET A 1 30.30 -12.36 14.37
CA MET A 1 29.76 -11.33 15.30
C MET A 1 28.27 -11.55 15.42
N ASN A 2 27.78 -11.99 16.58
CA ASN A 2 26.34 -12.16 16.82
C ASN A 2 25.70 -10.77 16.91
N GLU A 3 25.05 -10.33 15.84
CA GLU A 3 24.26 -9.10 15.87
C GLU A 3 23.14 -9.23 16.91
N LYS A 4 22.94 -8.19 17.73
CA LYS A 4 21.84 -8.15 18.70
C LYS A 4 20.51 -8.32 17.96
N LYS A 5 19.70 -9.28 18.40
CA LYS A 5 18.31 -9.46 17.93
C LYS A 5 17.42 -8.55 18.76
N TYR A 6 16.75 -7.61 18.12
CA TYR A 6 15.86 -6.67 18.80
C TYR A 6 14.41 -7.17 18.82
N LEU A 7 14.06 -8.13 17.95
CA LEU A 7 12.69 -8.55 17.73
C LEU A 7 12.47 -10.05 17.92
N LYS A 8 11.41 -10.37 18.67
CA LYS A 8 10.85 -11.73 18.71
C LYS A 8 10.11 -12.04 17.41
N TRP A 9 10.05 -13.32 17.03
CA TRP A 9 9.36 -13.77 15.80
C TRP A 9 7.92 -13.25 15.70
N TYR A 10 7.15 -13.30 16.79
CA TYR A 10 5.79 -12.77 16.84
C TYR A 10 5.67 -11.28 16.53
N GLN A 11 6.68 -10.46 16.88
CA GLN A 11 6.69 -9.04 16.55
C GLN A 11 6.99 -8.80 15.07
N LYS A 12 7.81 -9.66 14.44
CA LYS A 12 8.07 -9.64 12.99
C LYS A 12 6.80 -10.00 12.20
N VAL A 13 6.07 -11.00 12.65
CA VAL A 13 4.78 -11.42 12.05
C VAL A 13 3.71 -10.35 12.28
N ALA A 14 3.60 -9.80 13.50
CA ALA A 14 2.67 -8.73 13.80
C ALA A 14 2.95 -7.49 12.94
N TYR A 15 4.22 -7.11 12.76
CA TYR A 15 4.59 -6.05 11.83
C TYR A 15 4.07 -6.37 10.43
N GLY A 16 4.47 -7.52 9.84
CA GLY A 16 4.01 -7.95 8.51
C GLY A 16 2.49 -7.95 8.31
N SER A 17 1.72 -8.30 9.36
CA SER A 17 0.26 -8.26 9.32
C SER A 17 -0.31 -6.84 9.09
N GLY A 18 0.39 -5.79 9.53
CA GLY A 18 0.01 -4.40 9.24
C GLY A 18 0.04 -4.05 7.75
N ASP A 19 0.96 -4.66 6.99
CA ASP A 19 1.00 -4.50 5.53
C ASP A 19 -0.14 -5.25 4.85
N MET A 20 -0.61 -6.37 5.42
CA MET A 20 -1.82 -7.05 4.94
C MET A 20 -3.02 -6.11 5.00
N ALA A 21 -3.22 -5.41 6.12
CA ALA A 21 -4.33 -4.48 6.27
C ALA A 21 -4.32 -3.36 5.21
N SER A 22 -3.14 -2.81 4.93
CA SER A 22 -2.98 -1.74 3.94
C SER A 22 -3.19 -2.26 2.52
N ASN A 23 -2.61 -3.42 2.19
CA ASN A 23 -2.77 -4.04 0.88
C ASN A 23 -4.20 -4.54 0.64
N CYS A 24 -4.95 -4.85 1.70
CA CYS A 24 -6.33 -5.30 1.59
C CYS A 24 -7.22 -4.25 0.91
N GLY A 25 -7.19 -3.01 1.41
CA GLY A 25 -7.94 -1.91 0.78
C GLY A 25 -7.38 -1.53 -0.59
N TYR A 26 -6.05 -1.53 -0.74
CA TYR A 26 -5.40 -1.17 -2.00
C TYR A 26 -5.71 -2.16 -3.13
N ALA A 27 -5.66 -3.47 -2.86
CA ALA A 27 -5.96 -4.51 -3.84
C ALA A 27 -7.42 -4.43 -4.29
N LEU A 28 -8.36 -4.24 -3.33
CA LEU A 28 -9.78 -4.16 -3.66
C LEU A 28 -10.08 -2.96 -4.56
N ILE A 29 -9.50 -1.80 -4.26
CA ILE A 29 -9.68 -0.60 -5.08
C ILE A 29 -8.96 -0.72 -6.43
N SER A 30 -7.69 -1.08 -6.44
CA SER A 30 -6.89 -1.11 -7.68
C SER A 30 -7.42 -2.10 -8.71
N SER A 31 -7.92 -3.25 -8.26
CA SER A 31 -8.43 -4.29 -9.16
C SER A 31 -9.91 -4.13 -9.50
N PHE A 32 -10.77 -3.76 -8.54
CA PHE A 32 -12.23 -3.94 -8.73
C PHE A 32 -13.04 -2.65 -8.76
N VAL A 33 -12.48 -1.49 -8.40
CA VAL A 33 -13.26 -0.24 -8.35
C VAL A 33 -13.85 0.12 -9.71
N MET A 34 -13.08 -0.08 -10.78
CA MET A 34 -13.52 0.27 -12.13
C MET A 34 -14.65 -0.65 -12.59
N LEU A 35 -14.54 -1.96 -12.34
CA LEU A 35 -15.58 -2.95 -12.62
C LEU A 35 -16.86 -2.63 -11.83
N TYR A 36 -16.75 -2.31 -10.54
CA TYR A 36 -17.90 -1.92 -9.73
C TYR A 36 -18.62 -0.69 -10.32
N LEU A 37 -17.89 0.36 -10.65
CA LEU A 37 -18.47 1.60 -11.15
C LEU A 37 -19.11 1.42 -12.54
N THR A 38 -18.51 0.63 -13.43
CA THR A 38 -19.06 0.40 -14.77
C THR A 38 -20.21 -0.61 -14.75
N ASN A 39 -20.06 -1.73 -14.05
CA ASN A 39 -20.97 -2.86 -14.19
C ASN A 39 -22.08 -2.88 -13.13
N ALA A 40 -21.81 -2.38 -11.91
CA ALA A 40 -22.81 -2.34 -10.85
C ALA A 40 -23.52 -0.98 -10.77
N VAL A 41 -22.79 0.13 -10.97
CA VAL A 41 -23.35 1.50 -10.89
C VAL A 41 -23.78 2.03 -12.26
N GLY A 42 -23.17 1.57 -13.36
CA GLY A 42 -23.51 2.01 -14.71
C GLY A 42 -22.90 3.35 -15.12
N LEU A 43 -21.78 3.74 -14.50
CA LEU A 43 -21.07 4.98 -14.81
C LEU A 43 -20.11 4.81 -16.00
N ASN A 44 -19.83 5.91 -16.69
CA ASN A 44 -18.96 5.92 -17.86
C ASN A 44 -17.49 5.70 -17.45
N SER A 45 -16.87 4.64 -18.01
CA SER A 45 -15.49 4.24 -17.75
C SER A 45 -14.46 5.32 -18.08
N ALA A 46 -14.68 6.12 -19.14
CA ALA A 46 -13.76 7.18 -19.54
C ALA A 46 -13.72 8.30 -18.48
N VAL A 47 -14.89 8.73 -17.99
CA VAL A 47 -14.99 9.75 -16.95
C VAL A 47 -14.34 9.28 -15.65
N ILE A 48 -14.62 8.03 -15.24
CA ILE A 48 -14.00 7.42 -14.05
C ILE A 48 -12.48 7.40 -14.19
N GLY A 49 -11.96 6.96 -15.34
CA GLY A 49 -10.52 6.93 -15.61
C GLY A 49 -9.88 8.31 -15.48
N THR A 50 -10.52 9.36 -16.01
CA THR A 50 -10.05 10.75 -15.85
C THR A 50 -10.06 11.20 -14.39
N LEU A 51 -11.10 10.86 -13.63
CA LEU A 51 -11.19 11.18 -12.19
C LEU A 51 -10.11 10.45 -11.39
N MET A 52 -9.85 9.18 -11.68
CA MET A 52 -8.76 8.41 -11.05
C MET A 52 -7.40 9.03 -11.37
N MET A 53 -7.18 9.46 -12.62
CA MET A 53 -5.96 10.16 -13.02
C MET A 53 -5.80 11.49 -12.29
N ALA A 54 -6.84 12.31 -12.22
CA ALA A 54 -6.83 13.58 -11.48
C ALA A 54 -6.55 13.34 -9.99
N SER A 55 -7.15 12.30 -9.40
CA SER A 55 -6.89 11.92 -8.02
C SER A 55 -5.43 11.51 -7.80
N LYS A 56 -4.78 10.86 -8.77
CA LYS A 56 -3.37 10.47 -8.66
C LYS A 56 -2.41 11.66 -8.78
N LEU A 57 -2.79 12.72 -9.49
CA LEU A 57 -2.04 13.98 -9.47
C LEU A 57 -2.12 14.64 -8.09
N LEU A 58 -3.30 14.62 -7.44
CA LEU A 58 -3.45 15.11 -6.08
C LEU A 58 -2.66 14.27 -5.06
N ASP A 59 -2.62 12.95 -5.25
CA ASP A 59 -1.83 11.98 -4.46
C ASP A 59 -0.34 12.38 -4.42
N GLY A 60 0.23 12.69 -5.59
CA GLY A 60 1.63 13.13 -5.69
C GLY A 60 1.89 14.47 -4.98
N VAL A 61 0.90 15.37 -4.94
CA VAL A 61 1.01 16.63 -4.19
C VAL A 61 0.94 16.36 -2.69
N SER A 62 -0.02 15.54 -2.23
CA SER A 62 -0.16 15.19 -0.82
C SER A 62 1.05 14.46 -0.26
N ASP A 63 1.70 13.58 -1.02
CA ASP A 63 2.91 12.86 -0.60
C ASP A 63 4.03 13.84 -0.18
N ILE A 64 4.18 14.96 -0.90
CA ILE A 64 5.15 16.02 -0.57
C ILE A 64 4.81 16.69 0.77
N PHE A 65 3.53 16.95 1.03
CA PHE A 65 3.07 17.58 2.27
C PHE A 65 3.18 16.64 3.48
N PHE A 66 2.80 15.37 3.31
CA PHE A 66 2.80 14.39 4.40
C PHE A 66 4.22 14.04 4.87
N GLY A 67 5.22 14.09 3.98
CA GLY A 67 6.62 13.93 4.36
C GLY A 67 7.06 14.90 5.47
N GLY A 68 6.64 16.17 5.40
CA GLY A 68 6.95 17.17 6.42
C GLY A 68 6.01 17.20 7.63
N LEU A 69 4.78 16.69 7.48
CA LEU A 69 3.77 16.71 8.54
C LEU A 69 4.03 15.62 9.59
N MET A 70 4.51 14.45 9.17
CA MET A 70 4.83 13.35 10.09
C MET A 70 5.92 13.76 11.09
N ASP A 71 6.98 14.43 10.62
CA ASP A 71 8.11 14.85 11.46
C ASP A 71 7.72 15.84 12.57
N LYS A 72 6.65 16.62 12.36
CA LYS A 72 6.14 17.60 13.32
C LYS A 72 5.16 17.01 14.33
N THR A 73 4.72 15.77 14.17
CA THR A 73 3.69 15.18 15.04
C THR A 73 4.29 14.81 16.40
N LYS A 74 3.90 15.50 17.47
CA LYS A 74 4.24 15.14 18.85
C LYS A 74 3.04 14.48 19.53
N SER A 75 3.11 13.16 19.75
CA SER A 75 2.06 12.41 20.45
C SER A 75 2.64 11.51 21.53
N LYS A 76 1.87 11.31 22.62
CA LYS A 76 2.21 10.44 23.76
C LYS A 76 2.43 8.97 23.35
N MET A 77 1.87 8.54 22.22
CA MET A 77 2.05 7.18 21.67
C MET A 77 3.24 7.08 20.69
N GLY A 78 4.03 8.14 20.53
CA GLY A 78 5.06 8.29 19.50
C GLY A 78 4.51 8.87 18.19
N GLN A 79 5.40 9.18 17.25
CA GLN A 79 5.05 9.90 16.02
C GLN A 79 4.25 9.05 15.02
N ALA A 80 4.61 7.77 14.84
CA ALA A 80 4.05 6.93 13.77
C ALA A 80 2.73 6.21 14.13
N ARG A 81 2.54 5.80 15.39
CA ARG A 81 1.38 4.98 15.79
C ARG A 81 0.02 5.66 15.63
N PRO A 82 -0.16 6.94 16.00
CA PRO A 82 -1.44 7.63 15.76
C PRO A 82 -1.79 7.67 14.28
N TRP A 83 -0.80 7.96 13.42
CA TRP A 83 -1.02 8.01 11.97
C TRP A 83 -1.32 6.64 11.36
N MET A 84 -0.76 5.55 11.87
CA MET A 84 -1.17 4.21 11.46
C MET A 84 -2.62 3.89 11.85
N LEU A 85 -3.04 4.19 13.09
CA LEU A 85 -4.40 3.88 13.56
C LEU A 85 -5.46 4.76 12.89
N TYR A 86 -5.28 6.09 12.94
CA TYR A 86 -6.23 7.03 12.36
C TYR A 86 -6.20 6.98 10.83
N GLY A 87 -5.01 6.77 10.24
CA GLY A 87 -4.86 6.53 8.80
C GLY A 87 -5.61 5.27 8.38
N GLN A 88 -5.41 4.14 9.06
CA GLN A 88 -6.16 2.92 8.74
C GLN A 88 -7.66 3.09 8.93
N LEU A 89 -8.10 3.76 9.99
CA LEU A 89 -9.53 4.02 10.21
C LEU A 89 -10.13 4.80 9.04
N GLY A 90 -9.42 5.83 8.56
CA GLY A 90 -9.80 6.58 7.37
C GLY A 90 -9.77 5.73 6.10
N VAL A 91 -8.76 4.89 5.91
CA VAL A 91 -8.67 3.92 4.79
C VAL A 91 -9.89 2.99 4.78
N SER A 92 -10.22 2.38 5.92
CA SER A 92 -11.36 1.47 6.05
C SER A 92 -12.71 2.18 5.83
N ALA A 93 -12.87 3.40 6.35
CA ALA A 93 -14.08 4.20 6.15
C ALA A 93 -14.25 4.62 4.69
N CYS A 94 -13.20 5.16 4.06
CA CYS A 94 -13.22 5.55 2.65
C CYS A 94 -13.41 4.34 1.74
N LEU A 95 -12.83 3.18 2.06
CA LEU A 95 -13.04 1.95 1.31
C LEU A 95 -14.53 1.60 1.26
N PHE A 96 -15.21 1.57 2.40
CA PHE A 96 -16.65 1.32 2.44
C PHE A 96 -17.44 2.38 1.67
N LEU A 97 -17.08 3.66 1.81
CA LEU A 97 -17.79 4.76 1.16
C LEU A 97 -17.65 4.72 -0.36
N VAL A 98 -16.47 4.38 -0.89
CA VAL A 98 -16.23 4.22 -2.34
C VAL A 98 -17.13 3.14 -2.95
N PHE A 99 -17.38 2.05 -2.24
CA PHE A 99 -18.27 0.96 -2.69
C PHE A 99 -19.73 1.14 -2.25
N SER A 100 -20.07 2.29 -1.64
CA SER A 100 -21.41 2.62 -1.17
C SER A 100 -21.91 3.93 -1.78
N ILE A 101 -21.85 4.03 -3.11
CA ILE A 101 -22.33 5.20 -3.83
C ILE A 101 -23.86 5.28 -3.73
N PRO A 102 -24.42 6.40 -3.24
CA PRO A 102 -25.87 6.57 -3.18
C PRO A 102 -26.47 6.72 -4.58
N SER A 103 -27.71 6.26 -4.75
CA SER A 103 -28.49 6.46 -5.97
C SER A 103 -28.89 7.93 -6.08
N MET A 104 -28.08 8.72 -6.78
CA MET A 104 -28.23 10.16 -6.99
C MET A 104 -27.99 10.50 -8.46
N ASN A 105 -28.09 11.77 -8.83
CA ASN A 105 -27.69 12.24 -10.16
C ASN A 105 -26.24 11.80 -10.49
N GLN A 106 -25.99 11.39 -11.73
CA GLN A 106 -24.69 10.89 -12.18
C GLN A 106 -23.54 11.85 -11.87
N THR A 107 -23.74 13.17 -12.04
CA THR A 107 -22.74 14.18 -11.68
C THR A 107 -22.36 14.13 -10.21
N MET A 108 -23.33 13.91 -9.33
CA MET A 108 -23.11 13.77 -7.89
C MET A 108 -22.44 12.45 -7.55
N GLN A 109 -22.73 11.37 -8.28
CA GLN A 109 -22.04 10.09 -8.12
C GLN A 109 -20.55 10.19 -8.51
N TYR A 110 -20.23 10.91 -9.60
CA TYR A 110 -18.84 11.19 -9.99
C TYR A 110 -18.10 12.04 -8.94
N ALA A 111 -18.73 13.11 -8.47
CA ALA A 111 -18.14 13.97 -7.45
C ALA A 111 -17.92 13.21 -6.13
N TYR A 112 -18.91 12.43 -5.71
CA TYR A 112 -18.83 11.56 -4.53
C TYR A 112 -17.68 10.56 -4.67
N PHE A 113 -17.61 9.84 -5.78
CA PHE A 113 -16.52 8.91 -6.06
C PHE A 113 -15.16 9.61 -5.99
N PHE A 114 -15.00 10.75 -6.66
CA PHE A 114 -13.75 11.50 -6.67
C PHE A 114 -13.30 11.89 -5.26
N VAL A 115 -14.20 12.45 -4.44
CA VAL A 115 -13.88 12.88 -3.08
C VAL A 115 -13.40 11.70 -2.22
N PHE A 116 -14.15 10.59 -2.19
CA PHE A 116 -13.79 9.46 -1.32
C PHE A 116 -12.61 8.65 -1.86
N TYR A 117 -12.46 8.54 -3.18
CA TYR A 117 -11.31 7.90 -3.81
C TYR A 117 -10.02 8.70 -3.59
N THR A 118 -10.08 10.03 -3.71
CA THR A 118 -8.95 10.92 -3.40
C THR A 118 -8.64 10.90 -1.91
N ALA A 119 -9.63 10.99 -1.02
CA ALA A 119 -9.40 10.88 0.41
C ALA A 119 -8.75 9.55 0.80
N PHE A 120 -9.19 8.44 0.21
CA PHE A 120 -8.58 7.12 0.40
C PHE A 120 -7.08 7.14 0.06
N ASN A 121 -6.72 7.57 -1.16
CA ASN A 121 -5.34 7.52 -1.65
C ASN A 121 -4.47 8.63 -1.03
N ALA A 122 -4.80 9.88 -1.36
CA ALA A 122 -3.98 11.06 -1.09
C ALA A 122 -3.80 11.37 0.39
N VAL A 123 -4.78 11.04 1.22
CA VAL A 123 -4.76 11.41 2.64
C VAL A 123 -4.45 10.20 3.50
N PHE A 124 -5.35 9.22 3.51
CA PHE A 124 -5.30 8.17 4.53
C PHE A 124 -4.29 7.06 4.20
N TYR A 125 -4.23 6.63 2.94
CA TYR A 125 -3.29 5.60 2.50
C TYR A 125 -1.85 6.10 2.56
N THR A 126 -1.57 7.30 2.05
CA THR A 126 -0.26 7.96 2.18
C THR A 126 0.16 8.10 3.64
N ALA A 127 -0.70 8.64 4.50
CA ALA A 127 -0.37 8.81 5.91
C ALA A 127 -0.03 7.49 6.61
N ASN A 128 -0.81 6.43 6.35
CA ASN A 128 -0.57 5.10 6.91
C ASN A 128 0.73 4.49 6.37
N SER A 129 0.97 4.56 5.05
CA SER A 129 2.16 4.01 4.40
C SER A 129 3.45 4.64 4.90
N ILE A 130 3.49 5.98 5.01
CA ILE A 130 4.65 6.71 5.52
C ILE A 130 4.89 6.36 6.99
N ALA A 131 3.83 6.35 7.81
CA ALA A 131 3.94 5.99 9.22
C ALA A 131 4.45 4.55 9.43
N TYR A 132 3.99 3.61 8.59
CA TYR A 132 4.43 2.23 8.61
C TYR A 132 5.90 2.08 8.20
N ALA A 133 6.34 2.77 7.14
CA ALA A 133 7.74 2.80 6.73
C ALA A 133 8.65 3.41 7.81
N ALA A 134 8.20 4.48 8.47
CA ALA A 134 8.91 5.09 9.60
C ALA A 134 8.99 4.16 10.82
N LEU A 135 7.96 3.36 11.06
CA LEU A 135 7.96 2.37 12.13
C LEU A 135 9.00 1.27 11.87
N ALA A 136 9.14 0.78 10.62
CA ALA A 136 10.15 -0.20 10.24
C ALA A 136 11.57 0.18 10.71
N ALA A 137 11.91 1.47 10.56
CA ALA A 137 13.22 2.01 10.94
C ALA A 137 13.40 2.16 12.46
N LYS A 138 12.31 2.22 13.24
CA LYS A 138 12.34 2.41 14.69
C LYS A 138 12.26 1.10 15.49
N ILE A 139 11.83 -0.01 14.87
CA ILE A 139 11.64 -1.28 15.57
C ILE A 139 12.95 -2.07 15.70
N THR A 140 13.91 -1.94 14.78
CA THR A 140 15.20 -2.65 14.86
C THR A 140 16.37 -1.80 14.35
N LYS A 141 17.51 -1.88 15.03
CA LYS A 141 18.80 -1.29 14.59
C LYS A 141 19.64 -2.28 13.76
N ASN A 142 19.19 -3.53 13.62
CA ASN A 142 19.90 -4.57 12.89
C ASN A 142 19.47 -4.57 11.41
N GLY A 143 20.43 -4.40 10.49
CA GLY A 143 20.21 -4.43 9.05
C GLY A 143 19.65 -5.77 8.54
N GLN A 144 20.13 -6.91 9.05
CA GLN A 144 19.62 -8.23 8.72
C GLN A 144 18.18 -8.43 9.19
N GLU A 145 17.82 -7.94 10.39
CA GLU A 145 16.42 -7.99 10.84
C GLU A 145 15.52 -7.09 9.99
N ARG A 146 16.03 -5.95 9.51
CA ARG A 146 15.29 -5.05 8.61
C ARG A 146 15.03 -5.69 7.24
N VAL A 147 16.00 -6.42 6.69
CA VAL A 147 15.81 -7.20 5.46
C VAL A 147 14.76 -8.30 5.68
N GLN A 148 14.84 -9.04 6.78
CA GLN A 148 13.83 -10.06 7.13
C GLN A 148 12.43 -9.48 7.28
N LEU A 149 12.29 -8.32 7.93
CA LEU A 149 11.01 -7.61 8.04
C LEU A 149 10.47 -7.21 6.66
N GLY A 150 11.34 -6.75 5.76
CA GLY A 150 10.99 -6.45 4.38
C GLY A 150 10.46 -7.67 3.63
N SER A 151 11.16 -8.81 3.71
CA SER A 151 10.72 -10.05 3.07
C SER A 151 9.39 -10.56 3.63
N ILE A 152 9.24 -10.60 4.96
CA ILE A 152 8.00 -11.00 5.63
C ILE A 152 6.83 -10.10 5.19
N ARG A 153 7.07 -8.78 5.18
CA ARG A 153 6.12 -7.78 4.71
C ARG A 153 5.67 -8.06 3.27
N PHE A 154 6.61 -8.27 2.34
CA PHE A 154 6.28 -8.55 0.94
C PHE A 154 5.48 -9.85 0.75
N ILE A 155 5.82 -10.91 1.50
CA ILE A 155 5.06 -12.17 1.46
C ILE A 155 3.62 -11.92 1.90
N PHE A 156 3.42 -11.21 3.01
CA PHE A 156 2.09 -10.87 3.51
C PHE A 156 1.30 -9.97 2.57
N ALA A 157 1.93 -8.98 1.94
CA ALA A 157 1.33 -8.12 0.93
C ALA A 157 0.84 -8.96 -0.26
N THR A 158 1.72 -9.81 -0.80
CA THR A 158 1.43 -10.62 -2.00
C THR A 158 0.34 -11.66 -1.71
N PHE A 159 0.41 -12.32 -0.55
CA PHE A 159 -0.61 -13.25 -0.10
C PHE A 159 -1.98 -12.58 0.04
N THR A 160 -2.02 -11.37 0.60
CA THR A 160 -3.27 -10.61 0.76
C THR A 160 -3.89 -10.26 -0.59
N THR A 161 -3.08 -9.71 -1.51
CA THR A 161 -3.54 -9.38 -2.86
C THR A 161 -4.08 -10.61 -3.58
N LEU A 162 -3.38 -11.74 -3.49
CA LEU A 162 -3.80 -13.01 -4.09
C LEU A 162 -5.13 -13.51 -3.52
N VAL A 163 -5.29 -13.52 -2.20
CA VAL A 163 -6.53 -13.94 -1.54
C VAL A 163 -7.70 -13.05 -1.97
N ILE A 164 -7.50 -11.74 -2.09
CA ILE A 164 -8.55 -10.80 -2.51
C ILE A 164 -8.87 -10.98 -3.99
N SER A 165 -7.87 -10.99 -4.87
CA SER A 165 -8.08 -11.17 -6.30
C SER A 165 -8.82 -12.47 -6.62
N TYR A 166 -8.55 -13.55 -5.86
CA TYR A 166 -9.22 -14.83 -6.05
C TYR A 166 -10.64 -14.87 -5.45
N ASN A 167 -10.83 -14.37 -4.23
CA ASN A 167 -12.10 -14.54 -3.51
C ASN A 167 -13.12 -13.40 -3.73
N ALA A 168 -12.69 -12.21 -4.13
CA ALA A 168 -13.56 -11.02 -4.16
C ALA A 168 -14.80 -11.23 -5.03
N MET A 169 -14.63 -11.69 -6.28
CA MET A 169 -15.75 -11.94 -7.19
C MET A 169 -16.73 -12.99 -6.65
N GLY A 170 -16.22 -14.13 -6.18
CA GLY A 170 -17.06 -15.20 -5.63
C GLY A 170 -17.80 -14.79 -4.35
N LEU A 171 -17.21 -13.93 -3.52
CA LEU A 171 -17.90 -13.34 -2.36
C LEU A 171 -18.98 -12.36 -2.80
N VAL A 172 -18.71 -11.49 -3.78
CA VAL A 172 -19.70 -10.53 -4.30
C VAL A 172 -20.93 -11.25 -4.83
N GLU A 173 -20.74 -12.34 -5.57
CA GLU A 173 -21.83 -13.16 -6.10
C GLU A 173 -22.65 -13.83 -4.98
N LYS A 174 -21.97 -14.42 -3.99
CA LYS A 174 -22.62 -15.04 -2.80
C LYS A 174 -23.44 -14.04 -1.97
N PHE A 175 -23.04 -12.78 -1.91
CA PHE A 175 -23.74 -11.73 -1.17
C PHE A 175 -24.84 -11.01 -2.00
N GLY A 176 -25.32 -11.64 -3.08
CA GLY A 176 -26.46 -11.16 -3.85
C GLY A 176 -26.10 -10.28 -5.05
N GLY A 177 -24.81 -10.18 -5.39
CA GLY A 177 -24.33 -9.51 -6.59
C GLY A 177 -24.54 -8.00 -6.62
N GLY A 178 -24.09 -7.38 -7.71
CA GLY A 178 -24.22 -5.96 -7.98
C GLY A 178 -23.73 -5.06 -6.83
N THR A 179 -24.41 -3.93 -6.64
CA THR A 179 -23.98 -2.89 -5.69
C THR A 179 -24.01 -3.37 -4.23
N LYS A 180 -24.96 -4.25 -3.87
CA LYS A 180 -25.09 -4.78 -2.50
C LYS A 180 -23.97 -5.76 -2.15
N GLY A 181 -23.63 -6.65 -3.08
CA GLY A 181 -22.52 -7.59 -2.91
C GLY A 181 -21.19 -6.85 -2.73
N TRP A 182 -20.88 -5.89 -3.61
CA TRP A 182 -19.68 -5.05 -3.51
C TRP A 182 -19.59 -4.29 -2.19
N ARG A 183 -20.68 -3.67 -1.75
CA ARG A 183 -20.73 -2.94 -0.47
C ARG A 183 -20.48 -3.85 0.73
N THR A 184 -21.05 -5.05 0.73
CA THR A 184 -20.90 -6.02 1.83
C THR A 184 -19.48 -6.56 1.89
N VAL A 185 -18.91 -6.91 0.74
CA VAL A 185 -17.53 -7.38 0.62
C VAL A 185 -16.54 -6.28 1.04
N ALA A 186 -16.74 -5.05 0.59
CA ALA A 186 -15.93 -3.90 1.01
C ALA A 186 -16.00 -3.67 2.52
N LEU A 187 -17.18 -3.82 3.14
CA LEU A 187 -17.33 -3.70 4.60
C LEU A 187 -16.57 -4.79 5.35
N ILE A 188 -16.69 -6.06 4.91
CA ILE A 188 -15.99 -7.19 5.53
C ILE A 188 -14.48 -6.97 5.45
N PHE A 189 -13.95 -6.63 4.27
CA PHE A 189 -12.52 -6.37 4.09
C PHE A 189 -12.04 -5.14 4.86
N ALA A 190 -12.85 -4.07 4.92
CA ALA A 190 -12.53 -2.88 5.72
C ALA A 190 -12.42 -3.20 7.22
N LEU A 191 -13.32 -4.04 7.75
CA LEU A 191 -13.31 -4.47 9.15
C LEU A 191 -12.12 -5.38 9.45
N ILE A 192 -11.85 -6.37 8.59
CA ILE A 192 -10.68 -7.25 8.72
C ILE A 192 -9.40 -6.42 8.72
N ALA A 193 -9.26 -5.50 7.76
CA ALA A 193 -8.09 -4.63 7.67
C ALA A 193 -7.93 -3.76 8.93
N LEU A 194 -9.02 -3.21 9.46
CA LEU A 194 -9.00 -2.41 10.69
C LEU A 194 -8.57 -3.24 11.90
N VAL A 195 -9.12 -4.44 12.08
CA VAL A 195 -8.77 -5.35 13.19
C VAL A 195 -7.30 -5.76 13.11
N VAL A 196 -6.84 -6.17 11.92
CA VAL A 196 -5.45 -6.62 11.70
C VAL A 196 -4.46 -5.48 11.92
N ASN A 197 -4.75 -4.27 11.43
CA ASN A 197 -3.90 -3.10 11.67
C ASN A 197 -3.86 -2.72 13.15
N THR A 198 -5.02 -2.72 13.83
CA THR A 198 -5.11 -2.41 15.26
C THR A 198 -4.30 -3.42 16.07
N PHE A 199 -4.37 -4.71 15.72
CA PHE A 199 -3.55 -5.76 16.33
C PHE A 199 -2.05 -5.53 16.11
N CYS A 200 -1.65 -5.16 14.89
CA CYS A 200 -0.25 -4.79 14.57
C CYS A 200 0.24 -3.62 15.44
N VAL A 201 -0.52 -2.54 15.53
CA VAL A 201 -0.14 -1.35 16.32
C VAL A 201 -0.01 -1.67 17.81
N LEU A 202 -0.90 -2.51 18.35
CA LEU A 202 -0.87 -2.92 19.76
C LEU A 202 0.29 -3.87 20.08
N MET A 203 0.57 -4.83 19.18
CA MET A 203 1.61 -5.85 19.40
C MET A 203 3.03 -5.33 19.15
N VAL A 204 3.23 -4.40 18.22
CA VAL A 204 4.55 -3.84 17.92
C VAL A 204 4.88 -2.74 18.93
N LYS A 205 5.21 -3.12 20.18
CA LYS A 205 5.77 -2.21 21.20
C LYS A 205 7.21 -1.85 20.84
N LYS A 206 7.52 -0.54 20.91
CA LYS A 206 8.88 -0.01 20.72
C LYS A 206 9.86 -0.73 21.65
N VAL A 207 11.11 -0.87 21.20
CA VAL A 207 12.25 -1.07 22.11
C VAL A 207 12.27 0.14 23.08
N PRO A 208 12.44 -0.07 24.40
CA PRO A 208 12.43 1.01 25.38
C PRO A 208 13.36 2.15 24.99
N ASP A 209 12.90 3.40 25.16
CA ASP A 209 13.58 4.61 24.70
C ASP A 209 14.94 4.87 25.43
N GLU A 210 15.42 4.00 26.33
CA GLU A 210 16.70 4.16 27.04
C GLU A 210 17.94 4.14 26.12
N ASP A 211 17.86 3.51 24.95
CA ASP A 211 18.94 3.51 23.94
C ASP A 211 18.76 4.60 22.86
N THR A 212 17.86 5.56 23.08
CA THR A 212 17.58 6.65 22.14
C THR A 212 18.49 7.84 22.41
N LYS A 213 19.80 7.64 22.26
CA LYS A 213 20.61 8.73 21.70
C LYS A 213 20.13 8.94 20.26
N PRO A 214 19.78 10.17 19.86
CA PRO A 214 19.37 10.47 18.49
C PRO A 214 20.61 10.50 17.60
N GLU A 215 21.29 9.37 17.46
CA GLU A 215 22.48 9.25 16.62
C GLU A 215 22.38 7.94 15.84
N LEU A 216 22.17 8.11 14.53
CA LEU A 216 22.54 7.24 13.40
C LEU A 216 21.39 7.02 12.41
N GLY A 217 21.40 7.83 11.35
CA GLY A 217 21.09 7.30 10.02
C GLY A 217 19.84 7.84 9.32
N THR A 218 19.44 9.08 9.56
CA THR A 218 19.03 9.92 8.43
C THR A 218 20.14 9.84 7.39
N VAL A 219 19.87 9.22 6.25
CA VAL A 219 20.67 9.44 5.04
C VAL A 219 20.46 10.91 4.69
N GLY A 220 21.28 11.79 5.28
CA GLY A 220 21.21 13.24 5.12
C GLY A 220 21.18 14.12 6.38
N ALA A 221 21.56 13.67 7.59
CA ALA A 221 21.83 14.63 8.69
C ALA A 221 23.33 14.89 8.83
N GLY A 222 23.86 15.67 7.90
CA GLY A 222 24.94 16.60 8.18
C GLY A 222 24.36 18.00 8.09
N ASN A 223 24.40 18.74 9.19
CA ASN A 223 24.11 20.18 9.34
C ASN A 223 22.63 20.62 9.47
N GLY A 224 22.15 20.64 10.73
CA GLY A 224 21.08 21.54 11.21
C GLY A 224 19.72 21.47 10.49
N PRO A 225 18.71 22.23 10.95
CA PRO A 225 17.48 22.43 10.20
C PRO A 225 17.76 23.44 9.09
N GLU A 226 18.67 23.13 8.16
CA GLU A 226 18.61 23.80 6.87
C GLU A 226 17.29 23.35 6.24
N LYS A 227 16.36 24.29 6.13
CA LYS A 227 15.23 24.15 5.22
C LYS A 227 15.83 24.03 3.82
N VAL A 228 16.25 22.83 3.43
CA VAL A 228 16.68 22.57 2.06
C VAL A 228 15.42 22.83 1.24
N SER A 229 15.40 24.00 0.60
CA SER A 229 14.27 24.44 -0.22
C SER A 229 13.93 23.30 -1.18
N PHE A 230 12.65 22.88 -1.20
CA PHE A 230 12.17 21.77 -2.01
C PHE A 230 12.66 21.85 -3.46
N GLY A 231 12.74 23.07 -4.02
CA GLY A 231 13.27 23.32 -5.36
C GLY A 231 14.77 23.05 -5.50
N ARG A 232 15.58 23.25 -4.45
CA ARG A 232 17.02 22.95 -4.46
C ARG A 232 17.27 21.45 -4.38
N SER A 233 16.50 20.72 -3.56
CA SER A 233 16.53 19.25 -3.52
C SER A 233 16.10 18.63 -4.85
N LEU A 234 15.01 19.13 -5.44
CA LEU A 234 14.53 18.66 -6.74
C LEU A 234 15.55 18.90 -7.85
N LYS A 235 16.19 20.07 -7.87
CA LYS A 235 17.24 20.41 -8.84
C LYS A 235 18.49 19.53 -8.69
N LEU A 236 18.85 19.14 -7.46
CA LEU A 236 19.96 18.22 -7.20
C LEU A 236 19.63 16.79 -7.64
N LEU A 237 18.41 16.32 -7.40
CA LEU A 237 17.94 15.00 -7.84
C LEU A 237 17.92 14.90 -9.37
N LEU A 238 17.36 15.90 -10.05
CA LEU A 238 17.31 15.95 -11.51
C LEU A 238 18.68 16.13 -12.18
N LYS A 239 19.72 16.53 -11.44
CA LYS A 239 21.08 16.62 -11.97
C LYS A 239 21.81 15.27 -11.95
N ASN A 240 21.32 14.31 -11.17
CA ASN A 240 21.95 12.99 -11.05
C ASN A 240 21.46 12.06 -12.17
N PRO A 241 22.34 11.63 -13.10
CA PRO A 241 21.94 10.78 -14.23
C PRO A 241 21.39 9.42 -13.77
N TYR A 242 21.91 8.85 -12.68
CA TYR A 242 21.43 7.59 -12.13
C TYR A 242 20.03 7.71 -11.55
N TYR A 243 19.69 8.87 -10.97
CA TYR A 243 18.34 9.14 -10.47
C TYR A 243 17.33 9.19 -11.62
N ILE A 244 17.65 9.86 -12.73
CA ILE A 244 16.79 9.93 -13.91
C ILE A 244 16.58 8.54 -14.52
N ILE A 245 17.64 7.73 -14.64
CA ILE A 245 17.53 6.36 -15.17
C ILE A 245 16.61 5.51 -14.29
N ILE A 246 16.78 5.54 -12.97
CA ILE A 246 15.94 4.81 -12.03
C ILE A 246 14.49 5.31 -12.11
N LEU A 247 14.28 6.63 -12.16
CA LEU A 247 12.96 7.23 -12.29
C LEU A 247 12.26 6.79 -13.59
N GLY A 248 12.99 6.75 -14.71
CA GLY A 248 12.48 6.23 -15.99
C GLY A 248 12.10 4.76 -15.92
N LEU A 249 12.94 3.92 -15.32
CA LEU A 249 12.65 2.49 -15.13
C LEU A 249 11.40 2.27 -14.26
N TYR A 250 11.24 3.02 -13.16
CA TYR A 250 10.05 2.93 -12.33
C TYR A 250 8.79 3.39 -13.06
N LEU A 251 8.86 4.48 -13.85
CA LEU A 251 7.73 4.94 -14.67
C LEU A 251 7.28 3.86 -15.65
N VAL A 252 8.22 3.27 -16.40
CA VAL A 252 7.92 2.18 -17.34
C VAL A 252 7.31 0.98 -16.61
N ASN A 253 7.85 0.62 -15.44
CA ASN A 253 7.33 -0.51 -14.66
C ASN A 253 5.90 -0.28 -14.17
N TYR A 254 5.57 0.91 -13.66
CA TYR A 254 4.22 1.24 -13.21
C TYR A 254 3.23 1.35 -14.37
N ILE A 255 3.63 1.87 -15.53
CA ILE A 255 2.79 1.90 -16.74
C ILE A 255 2.48 0.47 -17.17
N TYR A 256 3.49 -0.39 -17.27
CA TYR A 256 3.32 -1.81 -17.56
C TYR A 256 2.35 -2.48 -16.57
N SER A 257 2.59 -2.32 -15.27
CA SER A 257 1.76 -2.90 -14.22
C SER A 257 0.31 -2.42 -14.28
N GLY A 258 0.09 -1.12 -14.53
CA GLY A 258 -1.25 -0.53 -14.64
C GLY A 258 -2.01 -1.05 -15.87
N ILE A 259 -1.35 -1.17 -17.02
CA ILE A 259 -1.94 -1.73 -18.24
C ILE A 259 -2.31 -3.19 -18.02
N THR A 260 -1.40 -4.01 -17.48
CA THR A 260 -1.67 -5.43 -17.23
C THR A 260 -2.85 -5.63 -16.27
N GLN A 261 -2.85 -4.97 -15.11
CA GLN A 261 -3.92 -5.13 -14.11
C GLN A 261 -5.27 -4.58 -14.62
N GLY A 262 -5.25 -3.40 -15.25
CA GLY A 262 -6.46 -2.74 -15.76
C GLY A 262 -7.08 -3.46 -16.95
N SER A 263 -6.27 -3.98 -17.87
CA SER A 263 -6.80 -4.72 -19.03
C SER A 263 -7.19 -6.16 -18.69
N ALA A 264 -6.47 -6.83 -17.79
CA ALA A 264 -6.72 -8.23 -17.45
C ALA A 264 -8.14 -8.44 -16.90
N ILE A 265 -8.64 -7.56 -16.04
CA ILE A 265 -10.00 -7.67 -15.51
C ILE A 265 -11.07 -7.58 -16.60
N TYR A 266 -10.93 -6.66 -17.55
CA TYR A 266 -11.86 -6.52 -18.66
C TYR A 266 -11.75 -7.69 -19.65
N PHE A 267 -10.54 -8.14 -19.96
CA PHE A 267 -10.34 -9.28 -20.85
C PHE A 267 -10.98 -10.56 -20.29
N MET A 268 -10.77 -10.86 -19.01
CA MET A 268 -11.38 -12.05 -18.38
C MET A 268 -12.90 -11.93 -18.28
N THR A 269 -13.42 -10.75 -17.94
CA THR A 269 -14.86 -10.53 -17.77
C THR A 269 -15.61 -10.54 -19.10
N TYR A 270 -15.10 -9.86 -20.14
CA TYR A 270 -15.83 -9.64 -21.39
C TYR A 270 -15.44 -10.60 -22.52
N TYR A 271 -14.18 -11.02 -22.61
CA TYR A 271 -13.72 -11.88 -23.69
C TYR A 271 -13.81 -13.36 -23.31
N MET A 272 -13.38 -13.71 -22.09
CA MET A 272 -13.40 -15.09 -21.61
C MET A 272 -14.72 -15.48 -20.91
N ASN A 273 -15.62 -14.51 -20.67
CA ASN A 273 -16.91 -14.69 -19.98
C ASN A 273 -16.83 -15.37 -18.61
N ASP A 274 -15.65 -15.43 -18.00
CA ASP A 274 -15.42 -16.03 -16.69
C ASP A 274 -14.57 -15.08 -15.82
N PRO A 275 -15.21 -14.32 -14.93
CA PRO A 275 -14.51 -13.43 -14.00
C PRO A 275 -13.60 -14.15 -13.01
N ALA A 276 -13.81 -15.46 -12.76
CA ALA A 276 -12.97 -16.24 -11.85
C ALA A 276 -11.56 -16.48 -12.42
N LEU A 277 -11.38 -16.37 -13.73
CA LEU A 277 -10.07 -16.46 -14.38
C LEU A 277 -9.11 -15.34 -13.96
N LEU A 278 -9.61 -14.21 -13.46
CA LEU A 278 -8.78 -13.15 -12.87
C LEU A 278 -8.01 -13.64 -11.65
N GLY A 279 -8.67 -14.45 -10.81
CA GLY A 279 -8.05 -15.10 -9.67
C GLY A 279 -6.94 -16.05 -10.10
N THR A 280 -7.20 -16.89 -11.11
CA THR A 280 -6.22 -17.81 -11.69
C THR A 280 -5.05 -17.08 -12.34
N PHE A 281 -5.31 -16.02 -13.11
CA PHE A 281 -4.27 -15.18 -13.70
C PHE A 281 -3.38 -14.53 -12.63
N SER A 282 -3.99 -13.98 -11.57
CA SER A 282 -3.27 -13.42 -10.43
C SER A 282 -2.43 -14.48 -9.71
N LEU A 283 -2.93 -15.72 -9.61
CA LEU A 283 -2.17 -16.85 -9.04
C LEU A 283 -0.92 -17.14 -9.87
N PHE A 284 -1.06 -17.28 -11.19
CA PHE A 284 0.07 -17.53 -12.09
C PHE A 284 1.08 -16.37 -12.11
N GLN A 285 0.64 -15.13 -11.88
CA GLN A 285 1.52 -13.98 -11.81
C GLN A 285 2.23 -13.86 -10.45
N LEU A 286 1.51 -14.01 -9.34
CA LEU A 286 2.01 -13.69 -8.00
C LEU A 286 2.74 -14.86 -7.32
N VAL A 287 2.37 -16.12 -7.61
CA VAL A 287 3.02 -17.29 -6.99
C VAL A 287 4.50 -17.40 -7.38
N PRO A 288 4.91 -17.24 -8.66
CA PRO A 288 6.33 -17.23 -9.01
C PRO A 288 7.10 -16.11 -8.31
N VAL A 289 6.49 -14.93 -8.17
CA VAL A 289 7.10 -13.80 -7.46
C VAL A 289 7.33 -14.14 -5.99
N MET A 290 6.36 -14.78 -5.32
CA MET A 290 6.55 -15.24 -3.93
C MET A 290 7.68 -16.27 -3.81
N ILE A 291 7.77 -17.22 -4.75
CA ILE A 291 8.83 -18.24 -4.77
C ILE A 291 10.19 -17.58 -4.96
N ILE A 292 10.33 -16.67 -5.92
CA ILE A 292 11.58 -15.95 -6.18
C ILE A 292 11.97 -15.09 -4.96
N LEU A 293 11.03 -14.39 -4.33
CA LEU A 293 11.30 -13.61 -3.12
C LEU A 293 11.74 -14.49 -1.94
N ALA A 294 11.17 -15.69 -1.80
CA ALA A 294 11.59 -16.66 -0.79
C ALA A 294 12.97 -17.26 -1.09
N LEU A 295 13.35 -17.38 -2.36
CA LEU A 295 14.65 -17.88 -2.82
C LEU A 295 15.74 -16.80 -2.89
N THR A 296 15.36 -15.52 -2.93
CA THR A 296 16.28 -14.38 -3.01
C THR A 296 17.37 -14.39 -1.92
N PRO A 297 17.08 -14.69 -0.64
CA PRO A 297 18.12 -14.79 0.39
C PRO A 297 19.15 -15.91 0.12
N LEU A 298 18.72 -17.01 -0.51
CA LEU A 298 19.61 -18.12 -0.87
C LEU A 298 20.50 -17.73 -2.06
N LEU A 299 19.93 -17.06 -3.07
CA LEU A 299 20.66 -16.55 -4.22
C LEU A 299 21.72 -15.51 -3.84
N VAL A 300 21.36 -14.56 -2.97
CA VAL A 300 22.31 -13.55 -2.47
C VAL A 300 23.45 -14.21 -1.71
N LYS A 301 23.14 -15.19 -0.85
CA LYS A 301 24.17 -15.94 -0.10
C LYS A 301 25.09 -16.74 -1.04
N SER A 302 24.58 -17.30 -2.14
CA SER A 302 25.44 -17.98 -3.14
C SER A 302 26.30 -17.01 -3.95
N LEU A 303 25.79 -15.81 -4.25
CA LEU A 303 26.53 -14.80 -5.01
C LEU A 303 27.64 -14.13 -4.17
N GLU A 304 27.40 -13.87 -2.89
CA GLU A 304 28.43 -13.37 -1.97
C GLU A 304 29.54 -14.40 -1.73
N VAL A 305 29.23 -15.70 -1.79
CA VAL A 305 30.22 -16.78 -1.70
C VAL A 305 31.03 -16.92 -3.00
N CYS A 306 30.46 -16.56 -4.14
CA CYS A 306 31.13 -16.65 -5.44
C CYS A 306 31.98 -15.41 -5.79
N GLY A 307 31.78 -14.30 -5.07
CA GLY A 307 32.54 -13.06 -5.19
C GLY A 307 33.72 -12.93 -4.22
N ARG A 308 34.10 -14.00 -3.52
CA ARG A 308 35.29 -14.10 -2.66
C ARG A 308 36.32 -15.05 -3.25
#